data_AF-A0A1Q7EV29-F1
#
_entry.id   AF-A0A1Q7EV29-F1
#
_cell.length_a   1.000
_cell.length_b   1.000
_cell.length_c   1.000
_cell.angle_alpha   90.00
_cell.angle_beta   90.00
_cell.angle_gamma   90.00
#
_symmetry.space_group_name_H-M   'P 1'
#
loop_
_entity.id
_entity.type
_entity.pdbx_description
1 polymer ?
#
loop_
_entity_poly.entity_id
_entity_poly.type
_entity_poly.pdbx_seq_one_letter_code
_entity_poly.pdbx_strand_id
1 'polypeptide(L)'
;MPILLLLLLLLAACPDESGRQCPPNTNVVGDYTVTFTAQDGGNECIAIDPDGGPSVRLAITPPFVKPATLCVATANDGGTQLQLLSPGKGTKRSDLLPDGGFHFTGDPVPPGQTTACICDVNIVETIDGYLLSGGAFALRPDGGLPLITGLTATLVDLVTDAGSGPGCRCSFPCTVTYSLSGSL
;
A
#
# COMPACT_ATOMS: atom_id res chain seq x y z
N MET A 1 -2.76 -3.21 -49.42
CA MET A 1 -2.24 -2.47 -48.25
C MET A 1 -3.27 -2.45 -47.10
N PRO A 2 -3.44 -3.55 -46.33
CA PRO A 2 -4.14 -3.45 -45.03
C PRO A 2 -3.32 -3.99 -43.84
N ILE A 3 -2.17 -4.63 -44.08
CA ILE A 3 -1.42 -5.38 -43.04
C ILE A 3 -0.72 -4.45 -42.04
N LEU A 4 -0.36 -3.23 -42.45
CA LEU A 4 0.36 -2.29 -41.59
C LEU A 4 -0.52 -1.67 -40.48
N LEU A 5 -1.86 -1.68 -40.64
CA LEU A 5 -2.79 -1.10 -39.66
C LEU A 5 -3.14 -2.08 -38.53
N LEU A 6 -3.01 -3.40 -38.74
CA LEU A 6 -3.23 -4.40 -37.69
C LEU A 6 -2.07 -4.48 -36.69
N LEU A 7 -0.84 -4.13 -37.06
CA LEU A 7 0.31 -4.18 -36.13
C LEU A 7 0.33 -3.05 -35.10
N LEU A 8 -0.37 -1.94 -35.35
CA LEU A 8 -0.41 -0.78 -34.42
C LEU A 8 -1.43 -0.96 -33.27
N LEU A 9 -2.36 -1.91 -33.38
CA LEU A 9 -3.41 -2.17 -32.38
C LEU A 9 -3.02 -3.20 -31.31
N LEU A 10 -1.88 -3.91 -31.46
CA LEU A 10 -1.40 -4.87 -30.45
C LEU A 10 -0.57 -4.24 -29.30
N LEU A 11 -0.32 -2.93 -29.33
CA LEU A 11 0.45 -2.23 -28.29
C LEU A 11 -0.42 -1.57 -27.19
N ALA A 12 -1.75 -1.66 -27.27
CA ALA A 12 -2.66 -0.96 -26.36
C ALA A 12 -3.27 -1.86 -25.25
N ALA A 13 -2.65 -2.99 -24.93
CA ALA A 13 -3.12 -3.86 -23.85
C ALA A 13 -1.96 -4.60 -23.15
N CYS A 14 -0.91 -3.89 -22.76
CA CYS A 14 -0.16 -4.35 -21.59
C CYS A 14 -0.94 -3.87 -20.36
N PRO A 15 -1.45 -4.76 -19.49
CA PRO A 15 -1.87 -4.34 -18.17
C PRO A 15 -0.68 -3.59 -17.54
N ASP A 16 -0.95 -2.44 -16.92
CA ASP A 16 0.05 -1.58 -16.29
C ASP A 16 1.06 -2.40 -15.46
N GLU A 17 2.22 -2.73 -16.05
CA GLU A 17 3.36 -3.33 -15.34
C GLU A 17 4.13 -2.28 -14.55
N SER A 18 3.66 -1.02 -14.56
CA SER A 18 4.22 0.14 -13.86
C SER A 18 4.34 -0.04 -12.34
N GLY A 19 3.76 -1.11 -11.77
CA GLY A 19 3.93 -1.51 -10.37
C GLY A 19 4.90 -2.68 -10.12
N ARG A 20 5.52 -3.26 -11.16
CA ARG A 20 6.42 -4.44 -11.05
C ARG A 20 7.89 -4.15 -11.34
N GLN A 21 8.22 -2.95 -11.82
CA GLN A 21 9.58 -2.58 -12.19
C GLN A 21 10.05 -1.39 -11.36
N CYS A 22 11.21 -1.55 -10.74
CA CYS A 22 11.82 -0.49 -9.95
C CYS A 22 12.14 0.74 -10.82
N PRO A 23 11.94 1.97 -10.29
CA PRO A 23 12.24 3.19 -11.04
C PRO A 23 13.71 3.27 -11.47
N PRO A 24 14.05 4.08 -12.50
CA PRO A 24 15.44 4.29 -12.89
C PRO A 24 16.32 4.71 -11.71
N ASN A 25 17.56 4.19 -11.67
CA ASN A 25 18.54 4.40 -10.59
C ASN A 25 18.16 3.81 -9.22
N THR A 26 17.29 2.80 -9.20
CA THR A 26 16.98 2.02 -8.00
C THR A 26 17.24 0.53 -8.26
N ASN A 27 17.52 -0.22 -7.20
CA ASN A 27 17.75 -1.66 -7.26
C ASN A 27 16.55 -2.42 -6.67
N VAL A 28 16.20 -3.55 -7.26
CA VAL A 28 15.18 -4.46 -6.68
C VAL A 28 15.73 -5.09 -5.40
N VAL A 29 15.00 -4.93 -4.30
CA VAL A 29 15.25 -5.67 -3.06
C VAL A 29 14.56 -7.03 -3.13
N GLY A 30 13.33 -7.04 -3.68
CA GLY A 30 12.56 -8.25 -3.90
C GLY A 30 11.17 -7.96 -4.46
N ASP A 31 10.59 -8.98 -5.08
CA ASP A 31 9.18 -9.03 -5.41
C ASP A 31 8.46 -9.83 -4.33
N TYR A 32 7.44 -9.22 -3.72
CA TYR A 32 6.76 -9.79 -2.57
C TYR A 32 5.30 -10.06 -2.88
N THR A 33 4.85 -11.23 -2.43
CA THR A 33 3.44 -11.51 -2.29
C THR A 33 3.01 -11.03 -0.90
N VAL A 34 2.48 -9.82 -0.82
CA VAL A 34 2.10 -9.22 0.47
C VAL A 34 0.71 -9.70 0.84
N THR A 35 0.62 -10.40 1.96
CA THR A 35 -0.65 -10.85 2.56
C THR A 35 -1.13 -9.80 3.55
N PHE A 36 -2.36 -9.33 3.36
CA PHE A 36 -3.04 -8.37 4.21
C PHE A 36 -4.01 -9.14 5.09
N THR A 37 -3.77 -9.19 6.39
CA THR A 37 -4.69 -9.83 7.34
C THR A 37 -5.35 -8.76 8.19
N ALA A 38 -6.65 -8.63 8.00
CA ALA A 38 -7.58 -7.85 8.80
C ALA A 38 -7.30 -7.94 10.32
N GLN A 39 -7.24 -6.80 11.01
CA GLN A 39 -7.17 -6.73 12.46
C GLN A 39 -8.33 -5.88 13.00
N ASP A 40 -9.04 -6.38 14.01
CA ASP A 40 -10.04 -5.57 14.73
C ASP A 40 -9.29 -4.58 15.64
N GLY A 41 -9.14 -3.35 15.16
CA GLY A 41 -8.45 -2.26 15.86
C GLY A 41 -9.34 -1.45 16.81
N GLY A 42 -10.60 -1.84 17.02
CA GLY A 42 -11.52 -1.15 17.95
C GLY A 42 -12.10 0.19 17.49
N ASN A 43 -11.54 0.82 16.44
CA ASN A 43 -12.03 2.04 15.78
C ASN A 43 -12.41 1.78 14.31
N GLU A 44 -12.98 0.60 14.02
CA GLU A 44 -13.42 0.23 12.67
C GLU A 44 -14.53 1.16 12.17
N CYS A 45 -14.61 1.36 10.86
CA CYS A 45 -15.67 2.14 10.25
C CYS A 45 -17.03 1.45 10.42
N ILE A 46 -18.01 2.17 10.96
CA ILE A 46 -19.34 1.62 11.22
C ILE A 46 -20.38 2.38 10.40
N ALA A 47 -21.22 1.64 9.67
CA ALA A 47 -22.43 2.12 9.06
C ALA A 47 -23.55 2.23 10.09
N ILE A 48 -24.18 3.40 10.18
CA ILE A 48 -25.29 3.70 11.09
C ILE A 48 -26.59 3.53 10.29
N ASP A 49 -27.50 2.71 10.82
CA ASP A 49 -28.81 2.51 10.23
C ASP A 49 -29.65 3.80 10.35
N PRO A 50 -30.20 4.34 9.24
CA PRO A 50 -31.05 5.52 9.28
C PRO A 50 -32.32 5.35 10.14
N ASP A 51 -32.79 4.12 10.34
CA ASP A 51 -34.03 3.81 11.07
C ASP A 51 -33.77 3.46 12.56
N GLY A 52 -32.54 3.66 13.05
CA GLY A 52 -32.16 3.41 14.44
C GLY A 52 -31.87 1.94 14.76
N GLY A 53 -31.73 1.10 13.72
CA GLY A 53 -31.23 -0.27 13.84
C GLY A 53 -29.78 -0.36 14.31
N PRO A 54 -29.29 -1.57 14.63
CA PRO A 54 -27.93 -1.76 15.11
C PRO A 54 -26.91 -1.36 14.05
N SER A 55 -25.89 -0.64 14.49
CA SER A 55 -24.80 -0.19 13.64
C SER A 55 -23.96 -1.38 13.14
N VAL A 56 -23.58 -1.39 11.86
CA VAL A 56 -22.88 -2.52 11.22
C VAL A 56 -21.43 -2.14 10.89
N ARG A 57 -20.47 -2.97 11.32
CA ARG A 57 -19.06 -2.82 10.94
C ARG A 57 -18.90 -2.98 9.43
N LEU A 58 -18.16 -2.07 8.81
CA LEU A 58 -17.84 -2.12 7.39
C LEU A 58 -16.74 -3.16 7.19
N ALA A 59 -17.20 -4.41 7.10
CA ALA A 59 -16.40 -5.63 7.01
C ALA A 59 -14.93 -5.41 6.63
N ILE A 60 -14.04 -5.72 7.56
CA ILE A 60 -12.65 -6.00 7.22
C ILE A 60 -12.65 -7.14 6.20
N THR A 61 -12.26 -6.82 4.96
CA THR A 61 -12.22 -7.78 3.86
C THR A 61 -11.47 -9.04 4.32
N PRO A 62 -11.91 -10.26 3.95
CA PRO A 62 -11.10 -11.45 4.22
C PRO A 62 -9.69 -11.24 3.70
N PRO A 63 -8.68 -11.92 4.28
CA PRO A 63 -7.30 -11.69 3.92
C PRO A 63 -7.11 -11.71 2.41
N PHE A 64 -6.50 -10.66 1.87
CA PHE A 64 -6.26 -10.54 0.45
C PHE A 64 -4.77 -10.40 0.18
N VAL A 65 -4.39 -10.75 -1.04
CA VAL A 65 -3.00 -10.80 -1.45
C VAL A 65 -2.80 -9.78 -2.57
N LYS A 66 -1.77 -8.94 -2.45
CA LYS A 66 -1.37 -8.03 -3.52
C LYS A 66 0.10 -8.24 -3.88
N PRO A 67 0.44 -8.22 -5.19
CA PRO A 67 1.83 -8.11 -5.59
C PRO A 67 2.33 -6.72 -5.23
N ALA A 68 3.54 -6.66 -4.66
CA ALA A 68 4.26 -5.41 -4.45
C ALA A 68 5.74 -5.63 -4.72
N THR A 69 6.38 -4.63 -5.30
CA THR A 69 7.83 -4.64 -5.52
C THR A 69 8.46 -3.66 -4.56
N LEU A 70 9.47 -4.11 -3.80
CA LEU A 70 10.26 -3.24 -2.96
C LEU A 70 11.59 -2.92 -3.65
N CYS A 71 11.86 -1.64 -3.79
CA CYS A 71 13.08 -1.12 -4.40
C CYS A 71 13.90 -0.36 -3.35
N VAL A 72 15.20 -0.26 -3.59
CA VAL A 72 16.12 0.54 -2.80
C VAL A 72 16.79 1.60 -3.67
N ALA A 73 16.87 2.81 -3.15
CA ALA A 73 17.48 3.97 -3.76
C ALA A 73 18.42 4.66 -2.76
N THR A 74 19.22 5.60 -3.24
CA THR A 74 19.92 6.56 -2.37
C THR A 74 18.99 7.72 -2.05
N ALA A 75 18.82 8.03 -0.77
CA ALA A 75 18.09 9.20 -0.28
C ALA A 75 18.83 10.50 -0.62
N ASN A 76 18.14 11.64 -0.55
CA ASN A 76 18.72 12.94 -0.87
C ASN A 76 19.86 13.36 0.07
N ASP A 77 19.87 12.84 1.30
CA ASP A 77 20.91 13.05 2.29
C ASP A 77 22.08 12.03 2.18
N GLY A 78 22.04 11.16 1.17
CA GLY A 78 23.02 10.09 0.97
C GLY A 78 22.71 8.79 1.71
N GLY A 79 21.63 8.73 2.50
CA GLY A 79 21.16 7.52 3.18
C GLY A 79 20.51 6.49 2.24
N THR A 80 20.02 5.40 2.81
CA THR A 80 19.27 4.38 2.06
C THR A 80 17.78 4.70 2.11
N GLN A 81 17.10 4.71 0.96
CA GLN A 81 15.66 4.92 0.85
C GLN A 81 14.98 3.67 0.26
N LEU A 82 13.91 3.21 0.89
CA LEU A 82 13.02 2.22 0.35
C LEU A 82 11.92 2.85 -0.51
N GLN A 83 11.52 2.15 -1.55
CA GLN A 83 10.37 2.50 -2.37
C GLN A 83 9.45 1.29 -2.53
N LEU A 84 8.19 1.43 -2.13
CA LEU A 84 7.16 0.42 -2.26
C LEU A 84 6.30 0.73 -3.48
N LEU A 85 6.33 -0.17 -4.47
CA LEU A 85 5.51 -0.06 -5.67
C LEU A 85 4.32 -1.00 -5.57
N SER A 86 3.13 -0.44 -5.77
CA SER A 86 1.88 -1.20 -5.78
C SER A 86 1.12 -0.88 -7.08
N PRO A 87 0.69 -1.89 -7.85
CA PRO A 87 -0.02 -1.66 -9.11
C PRO A 87 -1.24 -0.74 -8.92
N GLY A 88 -1.34 0.29 -9.77
CA GLY A 88 -2.44 1.26 -9.74
C GLY A 88 -2.46 2.22 -8.54
N LYS A 89 -1.43 2.18 -7.67
CA LYS A 89 -1.37 2.99 -6.43
C LYS A 89 -0.12 3.87 -6.34
N GLY A 90 0.74 3.88 -7.36
CA GLY A 90 1.96 4.67 -7.39
C GLY A 90 3.07 4.11 -6.51
N THR A 91 4.03 4.97 -6.16
CA THR A 91 5.23 4.62 -5.40
C THR A 91 5.24 5.35 -4.06
N LYS A 92 5.30 4.61 -2.96
CA LYS A 92 5.54 5.18 -1.62
C LYS A 92 7.02 5.15 -1.30
N ARG A 93 7.52 6.13 -0.54
CA ARG A 93 8.94 6.24 -0.16
C ARG A 93 9.08 6.27 1.36
N SER A 94 10.14 5.66 1.86
CA SER A 94 10.53 5.68 3.28
C SER A 94 12.04 5.69 3.35
N ASP A 95 12.61 6.52 4.22
CA ASP A 95 14.00 6.32 4.60
C ASP A 95 14.11 5.00 5.38
N LEU A 96 15.23 4.29 5.18
CA LEU A 96 15.47 3.02 5.87
C LEU A 96 16.17 3.28 7.20
N LEU A 97 15.55 2.83 8.27
CA LEU A 97 16.12 2.95 9.61
C LEU A 97 17.26 1.94 9.80
N PRO A 98 18.24 2.23 10.69
CA PRO A 98 19.40 1.36 10.90
C PRO A 98 19.08 -0.07 11.35
N ASP A 99 17.91 -0.29 11.95
CA ASP A 99 17.40 -1.57 12.44
C ASP A 99 16.56 -2.33 11.39
N GLY A 100 16.42 -1.76 10.18
CA GLY A 100 15.59 -2.31 9.11
C GLY A 100 14.16 -1.82 9.13
N GLY A 101 13.83 -0.91 10.05
CA GLY A 101 12.53 -0.26 10.13
C GLY A 101 12.24 0.64 8.94
N PHE A 102 10.97 0.77 8.60
CA PHE A 102 10.48 1.69 7.57
C PHE A 102 9.11 2.26 7.95
N HIS A 103 8.83 3.44 7.41
CA HIS A 103 7.60 4.20 7.59
C HIS A 103 7.16 4.78 6.24
N PHE A 104 6.21 4.13 5.58
CA PHE A 104 5.60 4.65 4.36
C PHE A 104 4.31 5.39 4.66
N THR A 105 4.24 6.66 4.29
CA THR A 105 2.98 7.40 4.22
C THR A 105 2.49 7.43 2.77
N GLY A 106 1.22 7.10 2.57
CA GLY A 106 0.53 7.31 1.32
C GLY A 106 0.08 8.75 1.15
N ASP A 107 0.08 9.23 -0.08
CA ASP A 107 -0.73 10.39 -0.43
C ASP A 107 -2.21 10.05 -0.25
N PRO A 108 -3.05 11.02 0.16
CA PRO A 108 -4.49 10.82 0.24
C PRO A 108 -5.03 10.33 -1.11
N VAL A 109 -5.84 9.26 -1.10
CA VAL A 109 -6.59 8.87 -2.29
C VAL A 109 -7.50 10.04 -2.68
N PRO A 110 -7.49 10.50 -3.95
CA PRO A 110 -8.34 11.60 -4.37
C PRO A 110 -9.82 11.33 -4.07
N PRO A 111 -10.59 12.37 -3.67
CA PRO A 111 -12.03 12.26 -3.40
C PRO A 111 -12.79 11.56 -4.54
N GLY A 112 -13.73 10.67 -4.20
CA GLY A 112 -14.64 10.02 -5.16
C GLY A 112 -14.05 8.82 -5.93
N GLN A 113 -12.82 8.41 -5.63
CA GLN A 113 -12.23 7.18 -6.20
C GLN A 113 -12.44 5.94 -5.32
N THR A 114 -12.95 6.10 -4.10
CA THR A 114 -13.21 4.99 -3.19
C THR A 114 -14.44 5.30 -2.36
N THR A 115 -15.29 4.29 -2.18
CA THR A 115 -16.51 4.40 -1.38
C THR A 115 -16.46 3.49 -0.17
N ALA A 116 -16.94 3.97 0.97
CA ALA A 116 -17.20 3.18 2.17
C ALA A 116 -18.64 3.44 2.61
N CYS A 117 -19.48 2.39 2.68
CA CYS A 117 -20.92 2.52 2.92
C CYS A 117 -21.56 3.58 2.00
N ILE A 118 -21.36 3.47 0.69
CA ILE A 118 -21.87 4.43 -0.31
C ILE A 118 -21.42 5.90 -0.14
N CYS A 119 -20.59 6.20 0.87
CA CYS A 119 -19.98 7.51 1.07
C CYS A 119 -18.68 7.59 0.28
N ASP A 120 -18.45 8.70 -0.40
CA ASP A 120 -17.11 9.02 -0.90
C ASP A 120 -16.20 9.25 0.30
N VAL A 121 -15.04 8.60 0.31
CA VAL A 121 -14.08 8.70 1.41
C VAL A 121 -12.69 9.06 0.91
N ASN A 122 -11.97 9.78 1.76
CA ASN A 122 -10.53 9.98 1.63
C ASN A 122 -9.84 8.95 2.50
N ILE A 123 -8.85 8.28 1.93
CA ILE A 123 -8.03 7.28 2.64
C ILE A 123 -6.60 7.77 2.66
N VAL A 124 -6.03 7.85 3.86
CA VAL A 124 -4.60 8.06 4.09
C VAL A 124 -4.02 6.78 4.66
N GLU A 125 -3.18 6.12 3.87
CA GLU A 125 -2.55 4.85 4.21
C GLU A 125 -1.21 5.09 4.92
N THR A 126 -0.98 4.48 6.08
CA THR A 126 0.32 4.49 6.77
C THR A 126 0.81 3.05 6.95
N ILE A 127 2.03 2.75 6.53
CA ILE A 127 2.62 1.42 6.65
C ILE A 127 3.90 1.51 7.48
N ASP A 128 3.88 0.87 8.65
CA ASP A 128 5.01 0.78 9.57
C ASP A 128 5.49 -0.65 9.68
N GLY A 129 6.78 -0.90 9.53
CA GLY A 129 7.29 -2.25 9.58
C GLY A 129 8.80 -2.38 9.60
N TYR A 130 9.25 -3.61 9.42
CA TYR A 130 10.66 -3.99 9.42
C TYR A 130 10.94 -4.97 8.27
N LEU A 131 12.12 -4.82 7.65
CA LEU A 131 12.67 -5.83 6.77
C LEU A 131 13.16 -7.02 7.60
N LEU A 132 12.82 -8.22 7.14
CA LEU A 132 13.36 -9.46 7.69
C LEU A 132 14.64 -9.81 6.94
N SER A 133 15.66 -10.24 7.67
CA SER A 133 16.93 -10.66 7.09
C SER A 133 17.32 -12.05 7.57
N GLY A 134 18.22 -12.72 6.84
CA GLY A 134 18.73 -14.05 7.23
C GLY A 134 19.57 -14.06 8.52
N GLY A 135 19.78 -12.90 9.15
CA GLY A 135 20.53 -12.72 10.40
C GLY A 135 20.14 -11.43 11.12
N ALA A 136 21.05 -10.87 11.91
CA ALA A 136 20.85 -9.53 12.48
C ALA A 136 20.83 -8.47 11.36
N PHE A 137 19.87 -7.54 11.43
CA PHE A 137 19.81 -6.45 10.47
C PHE A 137 20.93 -5.45 10.73
N ALA A 138 21.74 -5.17 9.71
CA ALA A 138 22.73 -4.11 9.73
C ALA A 138 22.93 -3.59 8.31
N LEU A 139 22.89 -2.27 8.14
CA LEU A 139 23.30 -1.62 6.90
C LEU A 139 24.78 -1.89 6.66
N ARG A 140 25.13 -2.24 5.43
CA ARG A 140 26.52 -2.47 5.05
C ARG A 140 27.25 -1.13 4.90
N PRO A 141 28.58 -1.08 5.09
CA PRO A 141 29.35 0.16 4.96
C PRO A 141 29.26 0.83 3.59
N ASP A 142 28.91 0.09 2.55
CA ASP A 142 28.66 0.57 1.18
C ASP A 142 27.22 1.07 0.96
N GLY A 143 26.40 1.14 2.02
CA GLY A 143 24.97 1.47 1.93
C GLY A 143 24.10 0.32 1.43
N GLY A 144 24.69 -0.86 1.22
CA GLY A 144 23.99 -2.06 0.78
C GLY A 144 23.15 -2.71 1.89
N LEU A 145 22.14 -3.48 1.47
CA LEU A 145 21.28 -4.24 2.36
C LEU A 145 21.89 -5.61 2.69
N PRO A 146 21.64 -6.17 3.89
CA PRO A 146 21.87 -7.59 4.14
C PRO A 146 20.95 -8.44 3.24
N LEU A 147 21.11 -9.78 3.28
CA LEU A 147 20.16 -10.66 2.60
C LEU A 147 18.77 -10.47 3.23
N ILE A 148 17.88 -9.81 2.50
CA ILE A 148 16.48 -9.64 2.88
C ILE A 148 15.75 -10.93 2.55
N THR A 149 14.94 -11.42 3.48
CA THR A 149 14.17 -12.67 3.36
C THR A 149 12.67 -12.42 3.35
N GLY A 150 12.24 -11.21 3.72
CA GLY A 150 10.85 -10.85 3.83
C GLY A 150 10.66 -9.46 4.43
N LEU A 151 9.41 -9.17 4.77
CA LEU A 151 9.01 -8.01 5.55
C LEU A 151 7.85 -8.37 6.46
N THR A 152 7.74 -7.65 7.57
CA THR A 152 6.54 -7.59 8.39
C THR A 152 6.16 -6.14 8.63
N ALA A 153 4.89 -5.83 8.55
CA ALA A 153 4.41 -4.46 8.74
C ALA A 153 2.96 -4.43 9.25
N THR A 154 2.53 -3.24 9.62
CA THR A 154 1.13 -2.90 9.89
C THR A 154 0.73 -1.80 8.92
N LEU A 155 -0.36 -2.00 8.18
CA LEU A 155 -1.05 -0.94 7.45
C LEU A 155 -2.17 -0.38 8.32
N VAL A 156 -2.23 0.95 8.42
CA VAL A 156 -3.34 1.68 9.00
C VAL A 156 -3.90 2.63 7.95
N ASP A 157 -5.14 2.40 7.57
CA ASP A 157 -5.91 3.28 6.69
C ASP A 157 -6.72 4.22 7.56
N LEU A 158 -6.36 5.50 7.59
CA LEU A 158 -7.22 6.55 8.16
C LEU A 158 -8.28 6.92 7.12
N VAL A 159 -9.53 6.62 7.44
CA VAL A 159 -10.67 6.89 6.58
C VAL A 159 -11.42 8.11 7.09
N THR A 160 -11.59 9.09 6.21
CA THR A 160 -12.30 10.34 6.50
C THR A 160 -13.36 10.60 5.44
N ASP A 161 -14.39 11.35 5.80
CA ASP A 161 -15.44 11.77 4.87
C ASP A 161 -14.84 12.65 3.76
N ALA A 162 -15.10 12.32 2.49
CA ALA A 162 -14.69 13.13 1.33
C ALA A 162 -15.79 14.10 0.85
N GLY A 163 -16.97 14.06 1.47
CA GLY A 163 -18.12 14.89 1.15
C GLY A 163 -19.43 14.13 1.29
N SER A 164 -20.46 14.82 1.77
CA SER A 164 -21.77 14.24 2.04
C SER A 164 -22.53 13.89 0.76
N GLY A 165 -22.36 12.67 0.25
CA GLY A 165 -23.41 12.05 -0.57
C GLY A 165 -24.72 12.04 0.25
N PRO A 166 -25.88 12.41 -0.34
CA PRO A 166 -27.14 12.36 0.40
C PRO A 166 -27.40 10.94 0.89
N GLY A 167 -27.53 10.77 2.22
CA GLY A 167 -27.73 9.46 2.85
C GLY A 167 -26.47 8.82 3.46
N CYS A 168 -25.31 9.49 3.45
CA CYS A 168 -24.13 8.99 4.15
C CYS A 168 -24.36 8.94 5.68
N ARG A 169 -24.12 7.76 6.28
CA ARG A 169 -24.38 7.46 7.69
C ARG A 169 -23.22 6.71 8.34
N CYS A 170 -21.99 6.95 7.92
CA CYS A 170 -20.83 6.32 8.56
C CYS A 170 -20.32 7.11 9.77
N SER A 171 -19.70 6.37 10.69
CA SER A 171 -18.86 6.96 11.73
C SER A 171 -17.47 7.24 11.16
N PHE A 172 -17.23 8.51 10.83
CA PHE A 172 -15.93 9.04 10.43
C PHE A 172 -15.46 10.11 11.43
N PRO A 173 -14.14 10.29 11.63
CA PRO A 173 -13.06 9.46 11.10
C PRO A 173 -13.00 8.08 11.75
N CYS A 174 -12.48 7.10 11.03
CA CYS A 174 -12.27 5.73 11.52
C CYS A 174 -10.96 5.17 10.94
N THR A 175 -10.52 4.03 11.46
CA THR A 175 -9.30 3.36 11.01
C THR A 175 -9.57 1.92 10.61
N VAL A 176 -8.92 1.46 9.54
CA VAL A 176 -8.85 0.04 9.18
C VAL A 176 -7.42 -0.43 9.30
N THR A 177 -7.20 -1.52 10.02
CA THR A 177 -5.84 -2.02 10.33
C THR A 177 -5.63 -3.39 9.72
N TYR A 178 -4.47 -3.58 9.09
CA TYR A 178 -4.03 -4.85 8.54
C TYR A 178 -2.62 -5.19 9.03
N SER A 179 -2.39 -6.43 9.43
CA SER A 179 -1.03 -6.96 9.52
C SER A 179 -0.57 -7.42 8.14
N LEU A 180 0.65 -7.07 7.78
CA LEU A 180 1.29 -7.36 6.51
C LEU A 180 2.43 -8.34 6.73
N SER A 181 2.51 -9.35 5.87
CA SER A 181 3.69 -10.19 5.76
C SER A 181 4.01 -10.41 4.28
N GLY A 182 5.27 -10.24 3.92
CA GLY A 182 5.80 -10.59 2.61
C GLY A 182 6.98 -11.54 2.76
N SER A 183 7.01 -12.58 1.95
CA SER A 183 8.20 -13.40 1.72
C SER A 183 8.61 -13.27 0.26
N LEU A 184 9.91 -13.44 0.01
CA LEU A 184 10.45 -13.64 -1.34
C LEU A 184 9.96 -14.95 -1.97
#